data_AF-W9T6C8-F1
#
_entry.id   AF-W9T6C8-F1
#
_cell.length_a   1.000
_cell.length_b   1.000
_cell.length_c   1.000
_cell.angle_alpha   90.00
_cell.angle_beta   90.00
_cell.angle_gamma   90.00
#
_symmetry.space_group_name_H-M   'P 1'
#
loop_
_entity.id
_entity.type
_entity.pdbx_description
1 polymer ?
#
loop_
_entity_poly.entity_id
_entity_poly.type
_entity_poly.pdbx_seq_one_letter_code
_entity_poly.pdbx_strand_id
1 'polypeptide(L)' 'MRLQLKTAASNLRSQRAIEKLGAQREGLLRNHRRLADGRLDDTVLYSITDQEWPAIKQRLAAS' A
#
# COMPACT_ATOMS: atom_id res chain seq x y z
N MET A 1 7.15 -15.34 -3.69
CA MET A 1 5.75 -14.86 -3.53
C MET A 1 5.74 -13.35 -3.43
N ARG A 2 4.70 -12.69 -3.94
CA ARG A 2 4.56 -11.24 -3.90
C ARG A 2 3.15 -10.86 -3.47
N LEU A 3 3.03 -10.01 -2.45
CA LEU A 3 1.77 -9.42 -2.02
C LEU A 3 1.66 -8.01 -2.58
N GLN A 4 0.59 -7.73 -3.31
CA GLN A 4 0.29 -6.40 -3.80
C GLN A 4 -0.81 -5.75 -2.96
N LEU A 5 -0.58 -4.50 -2.58
CA LEU A 5 -1.53 -3.66 -1.85
C LEU A 5 -1.83 -2.43 -2.70
N LYS A 6 -3.07 -1.96 -2.66
CA LYS A 6 -3.48 -0.75 -3.38
C LYS A 6 -4.42 0.09 -2.53
N THR A 7 -4.26 1.40 -2.59
CA THR A 7 -5.14 2.34 -1.89
C THR A 7 -5.36 3.59 -2.73
N ALA A 8 -6.43 4.32 -2.44
CA ALA A 8 -6.69 5.62 -3.03
C ALA A 8 -5.59 6.62 -2.65
N ALA A 9 -5.16 7.46 -3.60
CA ALA A 9 -4.14 8.48 -3.36
C ALA A 9 -4.60 9.54 -2.35
N SER A 10 -5.90 9.79 -2.26
CA SER A 10 -6.50 10.63 -1.21
C SER A 10 -6.48 10.00 0.19
N ASN A 11 -6.40 8.67 0.31
CA ASN A 11 -6.45 7.97 1.60
C ASN A 11 -5.08 7.88 2.27
N LEU A 12 -4.61 9.02 2.77
CA LEU A 12 -3.31 9.16 3.45
C LEU A 12 -3.18 8.31 4.71
N ARG A 13 -4.30 8.04 5.41
CA ARG A 13 -4.29 7.20 6.61
C ARG A 13 -3.88 5.77 6.28
N SER A 14 -4.48 5.17 5.24
CA SER A 14 -4.11 3.83 4.79
C SER A 14 -2.70 3.79 4.21
N GLN A 15 -2.26 4.82 3.48
CA GLN A 15 -0.88 4.91 2.98
C GLN A 15 0.14 4.85 4.11
N ARG A 16 -0.02 5.68 5.15
CA ARG A 16 0.85 5.66 6.34
C ARG A 16 0.85 4.30 7.05
N ALA A 17 -0.29 3.64 7.14
CA ALA A 17 -0.38 2.32 7.76
C ALA A 17 0.35 1.24 6.93
N ILE A 18 0.20 1.28 5.60
CA ILE A 18 0.86 0.37 4.66
C ILE A 18 2.38 0.58 4.67
N GLU A 19 2.82 1.84 4.68
CA GLU A 19 4.25 2.20 4.80
C GLU A 19 4.80 1.79 6.16
N LYS A 20 4.04 2.01 7.25
CA LYS A 20 4.41 1.54 8.59
C LYS A 20 4.51 0.01 8.64
N LEU A 21 3.72 -0.74 7.88
CA LEU A 21 3.84 -2.21 7.75
C LEU A 21 5.16 -2.62 7.07
N GLY A 22 5.80 -1.73 6.32
CA GLY A 22 7.06 -1.98 5.62
C GLY A 22 6.86 -2.34 4.14
N ALA A 23 5.68 -2.09 3.58
CA ALA A 23 5.44 -2.26 2.15
C ALA A 23 6.11 -1.13 1.36
N GLN A 24 6.70 -1.47 0.21
CA GLN A 24 7.35 -0.51 -0.68
C GLN A 24 6.35 0.12 -1.64
N ARG A 25 6.46 1.44 -1.87
CA ARG A 25 5.64 2.16 -2.86
C ARG A 25 6.28 2.00 -4.25
N GLU A 26 5.51 1.54 -5.21
CA GLU A 26 6.03 1.24 -6.55
C GLU A 26 5.48 2.15 -7.65
N GLY A 27 4.28 2.69 -7.46
CA GLY A 27 3.67 3.47 -8.53
C GLY A 27 2.39 4.19 -8.17
N LEU A 28 1.98 5.04 -9.09
CA LEU A 28 0.73 5.80 -9.06
C LEU A 28 0.00 5.58 -10.37
N LEU A 29 -1.16 4.92 -10.30
CA LEU A 29 -2.05 4.81 -11.44
C LEU A 29 -2.99 6.02 -11.45
N ARG A 30 -2.78 6.90 -12.44
CA ARG A 30 -3.56 8.14 -12.58
C ARG A 30 -4.98 7.87 -13.07
N ASN A 31 -5.98 8.55 -12.49
CA ASN A 31 -7.39 8.43 -12.86
C ASN A 31 -7.92 6.98 -12.87
N HIS A 32 -7.38 6.12 -12.01
CA HIS A 32 -7.60 4.67 -12.08
C HIS A 32 -8.93 4.23 -11.48
N ARG A 33 -9.49 4.96 -10.52
CA ARG A 33 -10.75 4.57 -9.86
C ARG A 33 -11.66 5.76 -9.63
N ARG A 34 -12.96 5.49 -9.56
CA ARG A 34 -13.93 6.41 -8.96
C ARG A 34 -14.12 6.06 -7.49
N LEU A 35 -14.23 7.07 -6.65
CA LEU A 35 -14.61 6.95 -5.25
C LEU A 35 -16.14 6.81 -5.14
N ALA A 36 -16.63 6.51 -3.94
CA ALA A 36 -18.06 6.32 -3.69
C ALA A 36 -18.88 7.60 -3.97
N ASP A 37 -18.27 8.78 -3.85
CA ASP A 37 -18.85 10.08 -4.17
C ASP A 37 -18.78 10.43 -5.67
N GLY A 38 -18.26 9.54 -6.52
CA GLY A 38 -18.16 9.71 -7.96
C GLY A 38 -16.91 10.44 -8.45
N ARG A 39 -16.08 11.00 -7.55
CA ARG A 39 -14.81 11.65 -7.91
C ARG A 39 -13.82 10.64 -8.48
N LEU A 40 -13.08 11.05 -9.52
CA LEU A 40 -11.90 10.31 -9.98
C LEU A 40 -10.78 10.48 -8.95
N ASP A 41 -10.07 9.38 -8.69
CA ASP A 41 -8.89 9.37 -7.85
C ASP A 41 -7.83 8.42 -8.40
N ASP A 42 -6.60 8.73 -8.04
CA ASP A 42 -5.44 7.93 -8.35
C ASP A 42 -5.37 6.73 -7.39
N THR A 43 -4.65 5.69 -7.83
CA THR A 43 -4.37 4.53 -6.98
C THR A 43 -2.87 4.42 -6.76
N VAL A 44 -2.46 4.41 -5.49
CA VAL A 44 -1.08 4.12 -5.10
C VAL A 44 -0.92 2.61 -5.00
N LEU A 45 0.11 2.09 -5.66
CA LEU A 45 0.51 0.69 -5.62
C LEU A 45 1.66 0.49 -4.64
N TYR A 46 1.52 -0.55 -3.83
CA TYR A 46 2.53 -1.01 -2.89
C TYR A 46 2.75 -2.51 -3.02
N SER A 47 3.89 -2.99 -2.53
CA SER A 47 4.18 -4.41 -2.46
C SER A 47 5.02 -4.83 -1.28
N ILE A 48 4.92 -6.12 -0.96
CA ILE A 48 5.86 -6.86 -0.12
C ILE A 48 6.25 -8.13 -0.86
N THR A 49 7.54 -8.39 -0.99
CA THR A 49 8.11 -9.61 -1.55
C THR A 49 8.41 -10.64 -0.45
N ASP A 50 8.66 -11.87 -0.87
CA ASP A 50 9.08 -12.96 0.03
C ASP A 50 10.44 -12.70 0.70
N GLN A 51 11.33 -11.96 0.05
CA GLN A 51 12.62 -11.56 0.63
C GLN A 51 12.47 -10.54 1.76
N GLU A 52 11.47 -9.66 1.66
CA GLU A 52 11.20 -8.60 2.67
C GLU A 52 10.38 -9.14 3.86
N TRP A 53 9.56 -10.17 3.63
CA TRP A 53 8.62 -10.68 4.61
C TRP A 53 9.24 -11.14 5.94
N PRO A 54 10.38 -11.86 5.98
CA PRO A 54 11.00 -12.28 7.24
C PRO A 54 11.29 -11.11 8.18
N ALA A 55 11.86 -10.02 7.67
CA ALA A 55 12.17 -8.83 8.46
C ALA A 55 10.90 -8.10 8.94
N ILE A 56 9.90 -7.98 8.07
CA ILE A 56 8.60 -7.39 8.42
C ILE A 56 7.91 -8.20 9.52
N LYS A 57 7.90 -9.53 9.39
CA LYS A 57 7.29 -10.45 10.36
C LYS A 57 7.95 -10.35 11.73
N GLN A 58 9.27 -10.26 11.79
CA GLN A 58 10.00 -10.06 13.06
C GLN A 58 9.60 -8.76 13.74
N ARG A 59 9.52 -7.65 12.98
CA ARG A 59 9.12 -6.35 13.53
C ARG A 59 7.66 -6.34 14.03
N LEU A 60 6.76 -7.06 13.36
CA LEU A 60 5.37 -7.21 13.79
C LEU A 60 5.23 -8.03 15.06
N ALA A 61 6.05 -9.06 15.24
CA ALA A 61 6.04 -9.90 16.45
C ALA A 61 6.66 -9.19 17.67
N ALA A 62 7.52 -8.20 17.44
CA ALA A 62 8.17 -7.41 18.49
C ALA A 62 7.37 -6.16 18.90
N SER A 63 6.20 -5.94 18.31
CA SER A 63 5.36 -4.75 18.49
C SER A 63 4.05 -5.07 19.20
#